data_AF-A0A959N6S1-F1
#
_entry.id   AF-A0A959N6S1-F1
#
_cell.length_a   1.000
_cell.length_b   1.000
_cell.length_c   1.000
_cell.angle_alpha   90.00
_cell.angle_beta   90.00
_cell.angle_gamma   90.00
#
_symmetry.space_group_name_H-M   'P 1'
#
loop_
_entity.id
_entity.type
_entity.pdbx_description
1 polymer ?
#
loop_
_entity_poly.entity_id
_entity_poly.type
_entity_poly.pdbx_seq_one_letter_code
_entity_poly.pdbx_strand_id
1 'polypeptide(L)'
;METLKEYLSEFPILFVSLQIIGVLVLAFVVYLIFKKILVSGIQRIVKKTKTDVDDILINESILKRIAYIAPILVISQFLYLVPQVESLFKKFTESAILLIFLLIIGSFINAANELYEKSKQYERRPIKGYLQIAKIIIYILGGIAIIGLLTGQQPWAVLTGVGAFTAILILIFKDTILSFVASIHISAYDLVRVGDWIEVPQFNVDGDVLDVALHTIKVQNFDKTIVVFPTHKLLEGAFKNWRGMQKAGGRRIKRSIFIDLSSVKFCDKNLLDKFRKIQLLKDYIDRKEEEIQKYNESKNVDTSVFVNGRRLTNIGTFREYLKAYLKSREDINKGFTFLVRQLTPGPSGIPIEIYVFANTTEWVRYEEIQADVFDHIFAVITEFELNIFQNPTGKDFRALGERPD
;
A
#
# COMPACT_ATOMS: atom_id res chain seq x y z
N MET A 1 22.44 -79.12 -0.57
CA MET A 1 21.54 -77.98 -0.24
C MET A 1 20.46 -78.36 0.76
N GLU A 2 19.90 -79.58 0.69
CA GLU A 2 18.85 -80.04 1.65
C GLU A 2 19.35 -80.15 3.09
N THR A 3 20.57 -80.67 3.31
CA THR A 3 21.18 -80.81 4.64
C THR A 3 21.46 -79.49 5.36
N LEU A 4 21.72 -78.40 4.64
CA LEU A 4 21.92 -77.06 5.21
C LEU A 4 20.58 -76.40 5.56
N LYS A 5 19.53 -76.71 4.79
CA LYS A 5 18.17 -76.19 4.98
C LYS A 5 17.50 -76.81 6.21
N GLU A 6 17.74 -78.10 6.46
CA GLU A 6 17.29 -78.81 7.66
C GLU A 6 17.99 -78.27 8.92
N TYR A 7 19.32 -78.12 8.91
CA TYR A 7 20.09 -77.59 10.06
C TYR A 7 19.74 -76.14 10.42
N LEU A 8 19.44 -75.30 9.42
CA LEU A 8 19.06 -73.90 9.64
C LEU A 8 17.59 -73.72 10.03
N SER A 9 16.75 -74.74 9.86
CA SER A 9 15.34 -74.71 10.29
C SER A 9 15.17 -74.78 11.82
N GLU A 10 16.19 -75.25 12.54
CA GLU A 10 16.24 -75.24 14.01
C GLU A 10 16.47 -73.82 14.59
N PHE A 11 16.96 -72.86 13.79
CA PHE A 11 17.21 -71.47 14.20
C PHE A 11 16.55 -70.46 13.25
N PRO A 12 15.22 -70.26 13.33
CA PRO A 12 14.47 -69.45 12.37
C PRO A 12 14.96 -67.99 12.24
N ILE A 13 15.45 -67.39 13.33
CA ILE A 13 15.98 -66.02 13.34
C ILE A 13 17.31 -65.93 12.56
N LEU A 14 18.18 -66.93 12.71
CA LEU A 14 19.50 -66.96 12.07
C LEU A 14 19.36 -67.20 10.55
N PHE A 15 18.41 -68.04 10.15
CA PHE A 15 18.08 -68.29 8.76
C PHE A 15 17.54 -67.04 8.04
N VAL A 16 16.58 -66.33 8.64
CA VAL A 16 16.03 -65.07 8.08
C VAL A 16 17.12 -63.99 8.01
N SER A 17 17.98 -63.90 9.02
CA SER A 17 19.08 -62.93 9.04
C SER A 17 20.08 -63.17 7.91
N LEU A 18 20.44 -64.42 7.64
CA LEU A 18 21.31 -64.80 6.51
C LEU A 18 20.68 -64.46 5.16
N GLN A 19 19.38 -64.66 5.00
CA GLN A 19 18.65 -64.29 3.78
C GLN A 19 18.65 -62.77 3.55
N ILE A 20 18.39 -61.98 4.59
CA ILE A 20 18.43 -60.51 4.51
C ILE A 20 19.84 -60.03 4.14
N ILE A 21 20.87 -60.56 4.79
CA ILE A 21 22.27 -60.24 4.48
C ILE A 21 22.60 -60.60 3.03
N GLY A 22 22.17 -61.78 2.55
CA GLY A 22 22.33 -62.19 1.16
C GLY A 22 21.68 -61.23 0.17
N VAL A 23 20.46 -60.77 0.43
CA VAL A 23 19.74 -59.80 -0.40
C VAL A 23 20.44 -58.44 -0.39
N LEU A 24 20.93 -57.97 0.76
CA LEU A 24 21.67 -56.71 0.86
C LEU A 24 22.99 -56.75 0.09
N VAL A 25 23.73 -57.87 0.20
CA VAL A 25 24.96 -58.08 -0.58
C VAL A 25 24.65 -58.11 -2.07
N LEU A 26 23.60 -58.84 -2.49
CA LEU A 26 23.17 -58.87 -3.88
C LEU A 26 22.78 -57.47 -4.39
N ALA A 27 21.99 -56.73 -3.63
CA ALA A 27 21.59 -55.37 -3.96
C ALA A 27 22.81 -54.45 -4.10
N PHE A 28 23.80 -54.56 -3.22
CA PHE A 28 25.05 -53.80 -3.30
C PHE A 28 25.88 -54.16 -4.54
N VAL A 29 26.04 -55.45 -4.85
CA VAL A 29 26.73 -55.91 -6.06
C VAL A 29 26.03 -55.39 -7.32
N VAL A 30 24.70 -55.51 -7.37
CA VAL A 30 23.89 -54.98 -8.48
C VAL A 30 24.06 -53.46 -8.61
N TYR A 31 24.07 -52.72 -7.50
CA TYR A 31 24.35 -51.28 -7.51
C TYR A 31 25.73 -50.98 -8.11
N LEU A 32 26.80 -51.67 -7.69
CA LEU A 32 28.15 -51.44 -8.22
C LEU A 32 28.23 -51.72 -9.72
N ILE A 33 27.68 -52.84 -10.16
CA ILE A 33 27.65 -53.23 -11.58
C ILE A 33 26.83 -52.22 -12.38
N PHE A 34 25.60 -51.94 -11.96
CA PHE A 34 24.68 -51.05 -12.67
C PHE A 34 25.22 -49.63 -12.72
N LYS A 35 25.76 -49.09 -11.62
CA LYS A 35 26.45 -47.79 -11.61
C LYS A 35 27.62 -47.77 -12.59
N LYS A 36 28.46 -48.80 -12.59
CA LYS A 36 29.63 -48.86 -13.48
C LYS A 36 29.21 -48.89 -14.95
N ILE A 37 28.22 -49.71 -15.30
CA ILE A 37 27.69 -49.82 -16.67
C ILE A 37 27.01 -48.51 -17.09
N LEU A 38 26.12 -47.97 -16.25
CA LEU A 38 25.30 -46.81 -16.57
C LEU A 38 26.17 -45.55 -16.67
N VAL A 39 27.06 -45.29 -15.71
CA VAL A 39 27.96 -44.13 -15.75
C VAL A 39 28.98 -44.28 -16.88
N SER A 40 29.69 -45.40 -16.98
CA SER A 40 30.75 -45.56 -17.99
C SER A 40 30.21 -45.69 -19.42
N GLY A 41 29.06 -46.34 -19.58
CA GLY A 41 28.42 -46.54 -20.88
C GLY A 41 27.85 -45.24 -21.43
N ILE A 42 27.10 -44.50 -20.60
CA ILE A 42 26.49 -43.24 -21.02
C ILE A 42 27.54 -42.15 -21.22
N GLN A 43 28.55 -42.03 -20.36
CA GLN A 43 29.66 -41.08 -20.56
C GLN A 43 30.46 -41.33 -21.85
N ARG A 44 30.57 -42.59 -22.32
CA ARG A 44 31.20 -42.90 -23.62
C ARG A 44 30.36 -42.46 -24.81
N ILE A 45 29.04 -42.40 -24.67
CA ILE A 45 28.11 -41.95 -25.72
C ILE A 45 28.10 -40.41 -25.75
N VAL A 46 28.00 -39.78 -24.58
CA VAL A 46 28.01 -38.31 -24.45
C VAL A 46 29.32 -37.70 -24.97
N LYS A 47 30.48 -38.33 -24.72
CA LYS A 47 31.77 -37.89 -25.30
C LYS A 47 31.86 -37.97 -26.83
N LYS A 48 30.92 -38.64 -27.50
CA LYS A 48 30.87 -38.76 -28.98
C LYS A 48 29.95 -37.72 -29.62
N THR A 49 29.14 -37.00 -28.84
CA THR A 49 28.30 -35.91 -29.36
C THR A 49 29.04 -34.57 -29.29
N LYS A 50 28.64 -33.62 -30.15
CA LYS A 50 29.30 -32.31 -30.31
C LYS A 50 28.63 -31.19 -29.48
N THR A 51 27.59 -31.50 -28.71
CA THR A 51 26.70 -30.53 -28.08
C THR A 51 26.80 -30.58 -26.56
N ASP A 52 27.07 -29.44 -25.92
CA ASP A 52 27.06 -29.25 -24.45
C ASP A 52 25.74 -29.66 -23.76
N VAL A 53 24.67 -29.83 -24.55
CA VAL A 53 23.33 -30.22 -24.10
C VAL A 53 23.37 -31.57 -23.37
N ASP A 54 24.10 -32.53 -23.91
CA ASP A 54 24.14 -33.89 -23.39
C ASP A 54 24.98 -33.98 -22.11
N ASP A 55 26.06 -33.21 -22.02
CA ASP A 55 26.93 -33.13 -20.83
C ASP A 55 26.18 -32.57 -19.61
N ILE A 56 25.28 -31.60 -19.84
CA ILE A 56 24.51 -30.94 -18.79
C ILE A 56 23.30 -31.78 -18.36
N LEU A 57 22.53 -32.31 -19.32
CA LEU A 57 21.33 -33.12 -19.05
C LEU A 57 21.66 -34.50 -18.46
N ILE A 58 22.85 -35.04 -18.77
CA ILE A 58 23.25 -36.39 -18.40
C ILE A 58 24.50 -36.34 -17.51
N ASN A 59 24.46 -35.46 -16.51
CA ASN A 59 25.54 -35.32 -15.56
C ASN A 59 25.67 -36.54 -14.63
N GLU A 60 26.86 -36.72 -14.06
CA GLU A 60 27.19 -37.87 -13.19
C GLU A 60 26.24 -37.98 -11.97
N SER A 61 25.68 -36.86 -11.50
CA SER A 61 24.76 -36.83 -10.36
C SER A 61 23.39 -37.45 -10.71
N ILE A 62 22.84 -37.17 -11.89
CA ILE A 62 21.60 -37.79 -12.39
C ILE A 62 21.82 -39.30 -12.58
N LEU A 63 22.93 -39.68 -13.20
CA LEU A 63 23.30 -41.08 -13.42
C LEU A 63 23.47 -41.86 -12.12
N LYS A 64 24.12 -41.26 -11.11
CA LYS A 64 24.22 -41.83 -9.76
C LYS A 64 22.84 -42.01 -9.10
N ARG A 65 21.94 -41.04 -9.25
CA ARG A 65 20.56 -41.13 -8.73
C ARG A 65 19.77 -42.26 -9.37
N ILE A 66 19.84 -42.39 -10.70
CA ILE A 66 19.24 -43.50 -11.44
C ILE A 66 19.82 -44.85 -10.98
N ALA A 67 21.12 -44.90 -10.70
CA ALA A 67 21.76 -46.13 -10.26
C ALA A 67 21.26 -46.63 -8.89
N TYR A 68 20.71 -45.76 -8.03
CA TYR A 68 20.08 -46.18 -6.77
C TYR A 68 18.74 -46.90 -6.96
N ILE A 69 18.11 -46.84 -8.14
CA ILE A 69 16.86 -47.58 -8.40
C ILE A 69 17.13 -49.09 -8.44
N ALA A 70 18.25 -49.51 -9.03
CA ALA A 70 18.60 -50.92 -9.19
C ALA A 70 18.67 -51.72 -7.86
N PRO A 71 19.41 -51.29 -6.82
CA PRO A 71 19.41 -52.01 -5.53
C PRO A 71 18.02 -52.03 -4.87
N ILE A 72 17.22 -50.99 -5.03
CA ILE A 72 15.88 -50.92 -4.45
C ILE A 72 14.94 -51.91 -5.14
N LEU A 73 15.02 -52.04 -6.47
CA LEU A 73 14.26 -53.05 -7.21
C LEU A 73 14.64 -54.48 -6.80
N VAL A 74 15.93 -54.74 -6.58
CA VAL A 74 16.41 -56.03 -6.04
C VAL A 74 15.77 -56.28 -4.68
N ILE A 75 15.84 -55.33 -3.75
CA ILE A 75 15.22 -55.48 -2.42
C ILE A 75 13.71 -55.75 -2.57
N SER A 76 13.03 -55.04 -3.47
CA SER A 76 11.59 -55.22 -3.70
C SER A 76 11.21 -56.62 -4.19
N GLN A 77 12.04 -57.24 -5.03
CA GLN A 77 11.80 -58.57 -5.59
C GLN A 77 11.95 -59.68 -4.54
N PHE A 78 12.76 -59.45 -3.50
CA PHE A 78 13.04 -60.44 -2.44
C PHE A 78 12.25 -60.20 -1.14
N LEU A 79 11.25 -59.30 -1.15
CA LEU A 79 10.43 -59.01 0.04
C LEU A 79 9.63 -60.20 0.55
N TYR A 80 9.29 -61.16 -0.33
CA TYR A 80 8.58 -62.40 0.03
C TYR A 80 9.36 -63.28 1.02
N LEU A 81 10.68 -63.09 1.18
CA LEU A 81 11.51 -63.83 2.13
C LEU A 81 11.22 -63.43 3.59
N VAL A 82 10.58 -62.28 3.83
CA VAL A 82 10.25 -61.80 5.18
C VAL A 82 8.78 -61.34 5.25
N PRO A 83 7.80 -62.27 5.22
CA PRO A 83 6.37 -61.95 5.11
C PRO A 83 5.84 -61.06 6.26
N GLN A 84 6.45 -61.15 7.43
CA GLN A 84 6.03 -60.42 8.64
C GLN A 84 6.15 -58.89 8.49
N VAL A 85 7.09 -58.41 7.66
CA VAL A 85 7.38 -56.98 7.48
C VAL A 85 7.18 -56.52 6.03
N GLU A 86 6.74 -57.42 5.15
CA GLU A 86 6.60 -57.20 3.71
C GLU A 86 5.80 -55.93 3.39
N SER A 87 4.66 -55.72 4.05
CA SER A 87 3.80 -54.53 3.82
C SER A 87 4.52 -53.22 4.14
N LEU A 88 5.26 -53.17 5.26
CA LEU A 88 6.00 -51.97 5.65
C LEU A 88 7.16 -51.72 4.68
N PHE A 89 7.96 -52.74 4.39
CA PHE A 89 9.09 -52.62 3.47
C PHE A 89 8.67 -52.26 2.04
N LYS A 90 7.53 -52.77 1.57
CA LYS A 90 6.96 -52.39 0.27
C LYS A 90 6.65 -50.89 0.21
N LYS A 91 5.97 -50.35 1.23
CA LYS A 91 5.67 -48.91 1.33
C LYS A 91 6.94 -48.05 1.37
N PHE A 92 7.96 -48.48 2.11
CA PHE A 92 9.26 -47.79 2.15
C PHE A 92 9.98 -47.83 0.80
N THR A 93 9.96 -48.98 0.13
CA THR A 93 10.59 -49.17 -1.19
C THR A 93 9.91 -48.30 -2.25
N GLU A 94 8.57 -48.33 -2.34
CA GLU A 94 7.81 -47.49 -3.27
C GLU A 94 8.03 -45.99 -3.01
N SER A 95 8.06 -45.58 -1.73
CA SER A 95 8.36 -44.21 -1.31
C SER A 95 9.79 -43.80 -1.69
N ALA A 96 10.78 -44.69 -1.53
CA ALA A 96 12.16 -44.44 -1.89
C ALA A 96 12.36 -44.29 -3.41
N ILE A 97 11.67 -45.12 -4.21
CA ILE A 97 11.66 -45.00 -5.67
C ILE A 97 11.06 -43.64 -6.07
N LEU A 98 9.92 -43.26 -5.50
CA LEU A 98 9.29 -41.97 -5.76
C LEU A 98 10.20 -40.80 -5.38
N LEU A 99 10.87 -40.87 -4.23
CA LEU A 99 11.85 -39.86 -3.81
C LEU A 99 12.99 -39.71 -4.82
N ILE A 100 13.57 -40.83 -5.28
CA ILE A 100 14.63 -40.81 -6.29
C ILE A 100 14.13 -40.20 -7.60
N PHE A 101 12.90 -40.55 -8.01
CA PHE A 101 12.27 -39.99 -9.20
C PHE A 101 12.10 -38.46 -9.10
N LEU A 102 11.61 -37.95 -7.96
CA LEU A 102 11.51 -36.51 -7.72
C LEU A 102 12.88 -35.82 -7.76
N LEU A 103 13.90 -36.43 -7.16
CA LEU A 103 15.27 -35.91 -7.18
C LEU A 103 15.86 -35.87 -8.60
N ILE A 104 15.53 -36.85 -9.44
CA ILE A 104 15.89 -36.88 -10.86
C ILE A 104 15.19 -35.73 -11.59
N ILE A 105 13.87 -35.56 -11.45
CA ILE A 105 13.14 -34.43 -12.04
C ILE A 105 13.76 -33.10 -11.63
N GLY A 106 14.04 -32.91 -10.34
CA GLY A 106 14.65 -31.68 -9.85
C GLY A 106 16.08 -31.45 -10.36
N SER A 107 16.80 -32.51 -10.73
CA SER A 107 18.11 -32.43 -11.37
C SER A 107 17.98 -32.09 -12.86
N PHE A 108 16.96 -32.61 -13.54
CA PHE A 108 16.62 -32.21 -14.92
C PHE A 108 16.20 -30.73 -15.00
N ILE A 109 15.40 -30.23 -14.05
CA ILE A 109 15.03 -28.80 -13.98
C ILE A 109 16.28 -27.93 -13.82
N ASN A 110 17.24 -28.35 -12.98
CA ASN A 110 18.50 -27.64 -12.82
C ASN A 110 19.32 -27.64 -14.11
N ALA A 111 19.43 -28.79 -14.77
CA ALA A 111 20.13 -28.93 -16.05
C ALA A 111 19.48 -28.08 -17.15
N ALA A 112 18.15 -28.03 -17.21
CA ALA A 112 17.41 -27.17 -18.12
C ALA A 112 17.67 -25.67 -17.85
N ASN A 113 17.75 -25.27 -16.57
CA ASN A 113 18.12 -23.89 -16.21
C ASN A 113 19.55 -23.56 -16.66
N GLU A 114 20.50 -24.47 -16.46
CA GLU A 114 21.90 -24.31 -16.88
C GLU A 114 22.02 -24.17 -18.41
N LEU A 115 21.24 -24.93 -19.17
CA LEU A 115 21.17 -24.76 -20.62
C LEU A 115 20.57 -23.42 -21.03
N TYR A 116 19.52 -22.98 -20.32
CA TYR A 116 18.90 -21.70 -20.58
C TYR A 116 19.83 -20.52 -20.25
N GLU A 117 20.62 -20.64 -19.17
CA GLU A 117 21.65 -19.66 -18.77
C GLU A 117 22.71 -19.45 -19.85
N LYS A 118 23.05 -20.49 -20.63
CA LYS A 118 23.99 -20.37 -21.77
C LYS A 118 23.38 -19.71 -23.02
N SER A 119 22.08 -19.43 -23.04
CA SER A 119 21.40 -18.85 -24.21
C SER A 119 21.48 -17.31 -24.22
N LYS A 120 21.56 -16.71 -25.41
CA LYS A 120 21.52 -15.24 -25.59
C LYS A 120 20.25 -14.56 -25.06
N GLN A 121 19.20 -15.33 -24.75
CA GLN A 121 17.93 -14.81 -24.25
C GLN A 121 17.91 -14.62 -22.73
N TYR A 122 18.84 -15.24 -22.00
CA TYR A 122 18.89 -15.18 -20.54
C TYR A 122 19.04 -13.75 -20.00
N GLU A 123 19.90 -12.94 -20.63
CA GLU A 123 20.17 -11.55 -20.24
C GLU A 123 18.90 -10.68 -20.20
N ARG A 124 17.90 -11.00 -21.03
CA ARG A 124 16.65 -10.24 -21.10
C ARG A 124 15.56 -10.83 -20.21
N ARG A 125 15.59 -12.13 -19.91
CA ARG A 125 14.52 -12.86 -19.21
C ARG A 125 15.09 -13.99 -18.35
N PRO A 126 15.59 -13.71 -17.14
CA PRO A 126 16.04 -14.78 -16.24
C PRO A 126 14.84 -15.61 -15.75
N ILE A 127 14.86 -16.93 -16.00
CA ILE A 127 13.76 -17.84 -15.60
C ILE A 127 14.01 -18.64 -14.33
N LYS A 128 15.20 -18.49 -13.72
CA LYS A 128 15.63 -19.29 -12.56
C LYS A 128 14.63 -19.27 -11.42
N GLY A 129 14.05 -18.10 -11.12
CA GLY A 129 13.01 -17.95 -10.09
C GLY A 129 11.77 -18.80 -10.37
N TYR A 130 11.28 -18.82 -11.61
CA TYR A 130 10.11 -19.63 -12.01
C TYR A 130 10.40 -21.13 -11.93
N LEU A 131 11.58 -21.58 -12.39
CA LEU A 131 11.98 -22.98 -12.30
C LEU A 131 12.15 -23.43 -10.83
N GLN A 132 12.61 -22.55 -9.95
CA GLN A 132 12.71 -22.81 -8.52
C GLN A 132 11.32 -22.95 -7.87
N ILE A 133 10.37 -22.08 -8.22
CA ILE A 133 8.97 -22.19 -7.76
C ILE A 133 8.35 -23.51 -8.24
N ALA A 134 8.52 -23.85 -9.52
CA ALA A 134 8.02 -25.12 -10.07
C ALA A 134 8.61 -26.34 -9.35
N LYS A 135 9.92 -26.32 -9.07
CA LYS A 135 10.60 -27.38 -8.31
C LYS A 135 10.07 -27.52 -6.88
N ILE A 136 9.80 -26.41 -6.19
CA ILE A 136 9.18 -26.41 -4.86
C ILE A 136 7.80 -27.07 -4.92
N ILE A 137 6.96 -26.71 -5.89
CA ILE A 137 5.63 -27.31 -6.07
C ILE A 137 5.73 -28.82 -6.30
N ILE A 138 6.63 -29.27 -7.17
CA ILE A 138 6.86 -30.71 -7.45
C ILE A 138 7.29 -31.46 -6.19
N TYR A 139 8.18 -30.88 -5.38
CA TYR A 139 8.63 -31.50 -4.13
C TYR A 139 7.54 -31.54 -3.06
N ILE A 140 6.70 -30.51 -2.96
CA ILE A 140 5.55 -30.51 -2.04
C ILE A 140 4.56 -31.62 -2.44
N LEU A 141 4.15 -31.66 -3.71
CA LEU A 141 3.22 -32.68 -4.22
C LEU A 141 3.80 -34.09 -4.10
N GLY A 142 5.09 -34.23 -4.41
CA GLY A 142 5.82 -35.48 -4.27
C GLY A 142 5.94 -35.94 -2.81
N GLY A 143 6.21 -35.01 -1.88
CA GLY A 143 6.23 -35.29 -0.45
C GLY A 143 4.88 -35.74 0.09
N ILE A 144 3.78 -35.10 -0.36
CA ILE A 144 2.41 -35.51 -0.03
C ILE A 144 2.14 -36.93 -0.56
N ALA A 145 2.56 -37.23 -1.78
CA ALA A 145 2.43 -38.57 -2.35
C ALA A 145 3.23 -39.63 -1.57
N ILE A 146 4.46 -39.31 -1.15
CA ILE A 146 5.28 -40.18 -0.28
C ILE A 146 4.57 -40.44 1.06
N ILE A 147 4.03 -39.40 1.71
CA ILE A 147 3.26 -39.56 2.94
C ILE A 147 2.06 -40.47 2.70
N GLY A 148 1.33 -40.29 1.59
CA GLY A 148 0.22 -41.16 1.21
C GLY A 148 0.63 -42.63 1.05
N LEU A 149 1.76 -42.91 0.39
CA LEU A 149 2.30 -44.27 0.25
C LEU A 149 2.64 -44.90 1.61
N LEU A 150 3.27 -44.13 2.51
CA LEU A 150 3.63 -44.61 3.86
C LEU A 150 2.40 -44.86 4.73
N THR A 151 1.42 -43.96 4.73
CA THR A 151 0.19 -44.10 5.53
C THR A 151 -0.82 -45.06 4.90
N GLY A 152 -0.66 -45.40 3.62
CA GLY A 152 -1.65 -46.15 2.83
C GLY A 152 -2.89 -45.34 2.48
N GLN A 153 -2.82 -44.01 2.57
CA GLN A 153 -3.92 -43.11 2.22
C GLN A 153 -3.73 -42.53 0.82
N GLN A 154 -4.84 -42.18 0.17
CA GLN A 154 -4.76 -41.45 -1.10
C GLN A 154 -4.14 -40.07 -0.88
N PRO A 155 -3.28 -39.57 -1.80
CA PRO A 155 -2.66 -38.24 -1.68
C PRO A 155 -3.66 -37.10 -1.43
N TRP A 156 -4.87 -37.22 -1.98
CA TRP A 156 -5.97 -36.27 -1.76
C TRP A 156 -6.38 -36.14 -0.30
N ALA A 157 -6.39 -37.23 0.47
CA ALA A 157 -6.77 -37.21 1.89
C ALA A 157 -5.73 -36.46 2.75
N VAL A 158 -4.45 -36.60 2.42
CA VAL A 158 -3.37 -35.85 3.08
C VAL A 158 -3.47 -34.37 2.71
N LEU A 159 -3.73 -34.06 1.44
CA LEU A 159 -3.90 -32.68 0.98
C LEU A 159 -5.12 -32.00 1.60
N THR A 160 -6.25 -32.68 1.77
CA THR A 160 -7.43 -32.12 2.44
C THR A 160 -7.17 -31.84 3.90
N GLY A 161 -6.46 -32.74 4.61
CA GLY A 161 -6.05 -32.50 6.01
C GLY A 161 -5.14 -31.27 6.16
N VAL A 162 -4.10 -31.18 5.33
CA VAL A 162 -3.17 -30.03 5.32
C VAL A 162 -3.88 -28.75 4.90
N GLY A 163 -4.76 -28.82 3.90
CA GLY A 163 -5.53 -27.68 3.40
C GLY A 163 -6.51 -27.15 4.44
N ALA A 164 -7.26 -28.04 5.11
CA ALA A 164 -8.18 -27.67 6.18
C ALA A 164 -7.44 -27.01 7.36
N PHE A 165 -6.32 -27.60 7.80
CA PHE A 165 -5.49 -27.02 8.84
C PHE A 165 -4.93 -25.65 8.44
N THR A 166 -4.45 -25.50 7.21
CA THR A 166 -3.93 -24.23 6.69
C THR A 166 -5.04 -23.17 6.62
N ALA A 167 -6.25 -23.53 6.20
CA ALA A 167 -7.39 -22.61 6.17
C ALA A 167 -7.77 -22.12 7.57
N ILE A 168 -7.78 -23.01 8.56
CA ILE A 168 -8.02 -22.66 9.97
C ILE A 168 -6.91 -21.72 10.48
N LEU A 169 -5.65 -22.04 10.21
CA LEU A 169 -4.53 -21.17 10.59
C LEU A 169 -4.63 -19.78 9.95
N ILE A 170 -4.94 -19.71 8.65
CA ILE A 170 -5.15 -18.42 7.96
C ILE A 170 -6.31 -17.67 8.59
N LEU A 171 -7.41 -18.34 8.92
CA LEU A 171 -8.56 -17.71 9.56
C LEU A 171 -8.21 -17.11 10.93
N ILE A 172 -7.47 -17.86 11.77
CA ILE A 172 -7.04 -17.43 13.10
C ILE A 172 -6.02 -16.28 13.02
N PHE A 173 -5.05 -16.38 12.10
CA PHE A 173 -3.95 -15.43 12.00
C PHE A 173 -4.17 -14.31 10.97
N LYS A 174 -5.33 -14.25 10.32
CA LYS A 174 -5.64 -13.29 9.26
C LYS A 174 -5.26 -11.86 9.65
N ASP A 175 -5.77 -11.39 10.79
CA ASP A 175 -5.58 -10.01 11.23
C ASP A 175 -4.14 -9.75 11.69
N THR A 176 -3.44 -10.78 12.18
CA THR A 176 -2.02 -10.69 12.53
C THR A 176 -1.16 -10.51 11.28
N ILE A 177 -1.42 -11.31 10.23
CA ILE A 177 -0.72 -11.22 8.94
C ILE A 177 -0.99 -9.86 8.29
N LEU A 178 -2.25 -9.41 8.28
CA LEU A 178 -2.61 -8.11 7.74
C LEU A 178 -1.95 -6.96 8.51
N SER A 179 -1.93 -7.02 9.84
CA SER A 179 -1.30 -5.97 10.67
C SER A 179 0.21 -5.93 10.49
N PHE A 180 0.85 -7.10 10.35
CA PHE A 180 2.27 -7.19 10.03
C PHE A 180 2.59 -6.54 8.68
N VAL A 181 1.89 -6.93 7.61
CA VAL A 181 2.07 -6.36 6.27
C VAL A 181 1.78 -4.85 6.28
N ALA A 182 0.74 -4.42 6.99
CA ALA A 182 0.41 -3.01 7.14
C ALA A 182 1.49 -2.22 7.87
N SER A 183 2.12 -2.77 8.91
CA SER A 183 3.21 -2.10 9.62
C SER A 183 4.44 -1.90 8.74
N ILE A 184 4.80 -2.91 7.93
CA ILE A 184 5.86 -2.78 6.92
C ILE A 184 5.46 -1.70 5.92
N HIS A 185 4.21 -1.67 5.48
CA HIS A 185 3.70 -0.69 4.53
C HIS A 185 3.79 0.75 5.09
N ILE A 186 3.32 0.95 6.32
CA ILE A 186 3.38 2.23 7.04
C ILE A 186 4.83 2.70 7.20
N SER A 187 5.74 1.80 7.57
CA SER A 187 7.15 2.12 7.74
C SER A 187 7.87 2.38 6.41
N ALA A 188 7.58 1.60 5.37
CA ALA A 188 8.25 1.70 4.07
C ALA A 188 7.90 3.00 3.32
N TYR A 189 6.64 3.44 3.43
CA TYR A 189 6.18 4.70 2.82
C TYR A 189 6.12 5.86 3.79
N ASP A 190 6.62 5.69 5.02
CA ASP A 190 6.65 6.72 6.05
C ASP A 190 5.29 7.40 6.26
N LEU A 191 4.23 6.60 6.39
CA LEU A 191 2.85 7.13 6.43
C LEU A 191 2.52 7.80 7.77
N VAL A 192 3.03 7.25 8.87
CA VAL A 192 2.79 7.72 10.25
C VAL A 192 4.05 7.49 11.09
N ARG A 193 4.41 8.48 11.91
CA ARG A 193 5.47 8.40 12.93
C ARG A 193 4.92 8.70 14.32
N VAL A 194 5.66 8.28 15.34
CA VAL A 194 5.46 8.77 16.71
C VAL A 194 5.63 10.30 16.73
N GLY A 195 4.69 10.99 17.38
CA GLY A 195 4.60 12.44 17.42
C GLY A 195 3.84 13.08 16.25
N ASP A 196 3.43 12.32 15.24
CA ASP A 196 2.56 12.87 14.19
C ASP A 196 1.17 13.14 14.76
N TRP A 197 0.60 14.31 14.44
CA TRP A 197 -0.84 14.54 14.62
C TRP A 197 -1.60 13.89 13.46
N ILE A 198 -2.46 12.92 13.77
CA ILE A 198 -3.31 12.23 12.79
C ILE A 198 -4.80 12.36 13.12
N GLU A 199 -5.61 12.38 12.06
CA GLU A 199 -7.07 12.36 12.14
C GLU A 199 -7.58 11.11 11.40
N VAL A 200 -8.25 10.21 12.12
CA VAL A 200 -8.84 8.97 11.60
C VAL A 200 -10.33 8.92 11.99
N PRO A 201 -11.23 9.53 11.20
CA PRO A 201 -12.63 9.75 11.60
C PRO A 201 -13.39 8.47 11.97
N GLN A 202 -13.14 7.38 11.25
CA GLN A 202 -13.78 6.07 11.49
C GLN A 202 -13.49 5.46 12.87
N PHE A 203 -12.42 5.92 13.54
CA PHE A 203 -12.06 5.48 14.89
C PHE A 203 -12.15 6.60 15.93
N ASN A 204 -12.76 7.74 15.57
CA ASN A 204 -12.82 8.93 16.43
C ASN A 204 -11.43 9.33 16.98
N VAL A 205 -10.43 9.30 16.09
CA VAL A 205 -9.05 9.66 16.39
C VAL A 205 -8.78 11.06 15.85
N ASP A 206 -8.35 11.96 16.72
CA ASP A 206 -7.84 13.28 16.39
C ASP A 206 -6.84 13.71 17.46
N GLY A 207 -5.56 13.44 17.19
CA GLY A 207 -4.50 13.72 18.15
C GLY A 207 -3.13 13.13 17.79
N ASP A 208 -2.25 13.12 18.79
CA ASP A 208 -0.83 12.82 18.62
C ASP A 208 -0.54 11.33 18.76
N VAL A 209 0.21 10.77 17.82
CA VAL A 209 0.61 9.36 17.83
C VAL A 209 1.62 9.14 18.95
N LEU A 210 1.27 8.30 19.92
CA LEU A 210 2.14 7.92 21.03
C LEU A 210 3.09 6.79 20.65
N ASP A 211 2.59 5.81 19.90
CA ASP A 211 3.33 4.58 19.58
C ASP A 211 2.85 3.96 18.26
N VAL A 212 3.79 3.40 17.51
CA VAL A 212 3.54 2.67 16.26
C VAL A 212 4.21 1.30 16.40
N ALA A 213 3.47 0.35 16.97
CA ALA A 213 3.91 -1.03 17.11
C ALA A 213 3.61 -1.85 15.84
N LEU A 214 4.14 -3.07 15.77
CA LEU A 214 3.95 -3.97 14.63
C LEU A 214 2.47 -4.30 14.35
N HIS A 215 1.64 -4.38 15.40
CA HIS A 215 0.25 -4.81 15.29
C HIS A 215 -0.78 -3.75 15.69
N THR A 216 -0.36 -2.67 16.34
CA THR A 216 -1.25 -1.61 16.85
C THR A 216 -0.63 -0.22 16.74
N ILE A 217 -1.48 0.78 16.60
CA ILE A 217 -1.13 2.20 16.72
C ILE A 217 -1.83 2.73 17.97
N LYS A 218 -1.13 3.55 18.76
CA LYS A 218 -1.69 4.26 19.90
C LYS A 218 -1.68 5.76 19.62
N VAL A 219 -2.83 6.41 19.80
CA VAL A 219 -2.99 7.85 19.61
C VAL A 219 -3.60 8.44 20.86
N GLN A 220 -3.08 9.58 21.31
CA GLN A 220 -3.70 10.38 22.34
C GLN A 220 -4.51 11.49 21.69
N ASN A 221 -5.83 11.44 21.85
CA ASN A 221 -6.72 12.48 21.38
C ASN A 221 -6.48 13.80 22.15
N PHE A 222 -6.93 14.92 21.58
CA PHE A 222 -6.80 16.22 22.24
C PHE A 222 -7.57 16.35 23.56
N ASP A 223 -8.62 15.54 23.75
CA ASP A 223 -9.34 15.37 25.02
C ASP A 223 -8.58 14.48 26.04
N LYS A 224 -7.34 14.08 25.72
CA LYS A 224 -6.42 13.25 26.51
C LYS A 224 -6.80 11.78 26.62
N THR A 225 -7.83 11.31 25.91
CA THR A 225 -8.13 9.87 25.80
C THR A 225 -7.09 9.13 24.94
N ILE A 226 -6.90 7.84 25.18
CA ILE A 226 -5.99 6.99 24.39
C ILE A 226 -6.81 6.03 23.55
N VAL A 227 -6.65 6.11 22.23
CA VAL A 227 -7.25 5.18 21.27
C VAL A 227 -6.18 4.23 20.77
N VAL A 228 -6.48 2.93 20.84
CA VAL A 228 -5.59 1.86 20.33
C VAL A 228 -6.34 1.06 19.28
N PHE A 229 -5.76 0.95 18.09
CA PHE A 229 -6.38 0.21 16.99
C PHE A 229 -5.33 -0.57 16.19
N PRO A 230 -5.71 -1.67 15.52
CA PRO A 230 -4.77 -2.46 14.72
C PRO A 230 -4.17 -1.66 13.55
N THR A 231 -2.90 -1.90 13.21
CA THR A 231 -2.21 -1.17 12.12
C THR A 231 -2.91 -1.32 10.77
N HIS A 232 -3.43 -2.51 10.45
CA HIS A 232 -4.13 -2.75 9.18
C HIS A 232 -5.38 -1.89 9.02
N LYS A 233 -6.03 -1.52 10.13
CA LYS A 233 -7.23 -0.67 10.12
C LYS A 233 -6.95 0.75 9.68
N LEU A 234 -5.72 1.24 9.81
CA LEU A 234 -5.34 2.55 9.28
C LEU A 234 -5.42 2.58 7.74
N LEU A 235 -5.10 1.46 7.08
CA LEU A 235 -5.01 1.37 5.63
C LEU A 235 -6.34 1.04 4.94
N GLU A 236 -7.38 0.68 5.71
CA GLU A 236 -8.71 0.39 5.16
C GLU A 236 -9.47 1.66 4.74
N GLY A 237 -9.11 2.83 5.27
CA GLY A 237 -9.81 4.09 5.03
C GLY A 237 -8.86 5.27 4.79
N ALA A 238 -9.43 6.41 4.40
CA ALA A 238 -8.67 7.65 4.33
C ALA A 238 -8.41 8.20 5.74
N PHE A 239 -7.17 8.63 5.99
CA PHE A 239 -6.80 9.36 7.19
C PHE A 239 -6.01 10.61 6.80
N LYS A 240 -5.94 11.59 7.71
CA LYS A 240 -5.10 12.78 7.52
C LYS A 240 -3.90 12.70 8.44
N ASN A 241 -2.73 13.04 7.91
CA ASN A 241 -1.53 13.26 8.70
C ASN A 241 -1.13 14.74 8.58
N TRP A 242 -1.20 15.47 9.69
CA TRP A 242 -0.96 16.91 9.74
C TRP A 242 0.52 17.28 9.70
N ARG A 243 1.44 16.29 9.73
CA ARG A 243 2.89 16.50 9.55
C ARG A 243 3.21 17.26 8.27
N GLY A 244 2.45 17.04 7.19
CA GLY A 244 2.63 17.78 5.94
C GLY A 244 2.42 19.29 6.11
N MET A 245 1.39 19.69 6.87
CA MET A 245 1.12 21.09 7.23
C MET A 245 2.21 21.65 8.15
N GLN A 246 2.65 20.86 9.15
CA GLN A 246 3.74 21.27 10.05
C GLN A 246 5.05 21.53 9.28
N LYS A 247 5.44 20.63 8.38
CA LYS A 247 6.65 20.76 7.56
C LYS A 247 6.58 21.90 6.55
N ALA A 248 5.39 22.19 6.02
CA ALA A 248 5.20 23.32 5.13
C ALA A 248 5.43 24.67 5.85
N GLY A 249 5.29 24.72 7.18
CA GLY A 249 5.51 25.96 7.95
C GLY A 249 4.39 26.98 7.79
N GLY A 250 3.17 26.54 7.47
CA GLY A 250 2.01 27.42 7.47
C GLY A 250 0.69 26.68 7.50
N ARG A 251 -0.28 27.26 8.20
CA ARG A 251 -1.61 26.67 8.40
C ARG A 251 -2.68 27.50 7.69
N ARG A 252 -3.58 26.82 6.98
CA ARG A 252 -4.57 27.46 6.11
C ARG A 252 -5.69 28.11 6.92
N ILE A 253 -5.89 29.40 6.71
CA ILE A 253 -7.09 30.14 7.09
C ILE A 253 -8.05 30.11 5.89
N LYS A 254 -9.18 29.43 6.05
CA LYS A 254 -10.25 29.37 5.06
C LYS A 254 -11.59 29.63 5.73
N ARG A 255 -12.04 30.89 5.69
CA ARG A 255 -13.33 31.34 6.26
C ARG A 255 -13.96 32.36 5.32
N SER A 256 -15.28 32.43 5.36
CA SER A 256 -16.07 33.34 4.54
C SER A 256 -16.82 34.34 5.39
N ILE A 257 -16.88 35.57 4.91
CA ILE A 257 -17.74 36.62 5.47
C ILE A 257 -18.89 36.78 4.50
N PHE A 258 -20.10 36.63 4.99
CA PHE A 258 -21.29 36.74 4.19
C PHE A 258 -21.73 38.19 4.16
N ILE A 259 -21.77 38.78 2.97
CA ILE A 259 -22.15 40.17 2.74
C ILE A 259 -23.63 40.21 2.37
N ASP A 260 -24.36 41.12 3.00
CA ASP A 260 -25.75 41.40 2.65
C ASP A 260 -25.82 41.98 1.23
N LEU A 261 -26.51 41.25 0.33
CA LEU A 261 -26.71 41.63 -1.06
C LEU A 261 -27.31 43.03 -1.22
N SER A 262 -28.17 43.45 -0.29
CA SER A 262 -28.84 44.76 -0.34
C SER A 262 -27.89 45.95 -0.13
N SER A 263 -26.74 45.71 0.48
CA SER A 263 -25.71 46.73 0.72
C SER A 263 -24.77 46.95 -0.47
N VAL A 264 -24.86 46.13 -1.52
CA VAL A 264 -23.97 46.22 -2.68
C VAL A 264 -24.43 47.33 -3.63
N LYS A 265 -23.53 48.27 -3.93
CA LYS A 265 -23.81 49.40 -4.83
C LYS A 265 -22.59 49.87 -5.61
N PHE A 266 -22.83 50.67 -6.65
CA PHE A 266 -21.77 51.42 -7.33
C PHE A 266 -21.20 52.50 -6.41
N CYS A 267 -19.90 52.74 -6.51
CA CYS A 267 -19.27 53.85 -5.81
C CYS A 267 -19.59 55.16 -6.52
N ASP A 268 -20.08 56.15 -5.78
CA ASP A 268 -20.17 57.52 -6.23
C ASP A 268 -18.85 58.27 -5.94
N LYS A 269 -18.77 59.54 -6.37
CA LYS A 269 -17.56 60.34 -6.20
C LYS A 269 -17.21 60.53 -4.72
N ASN A 270 -18.20 60.74 -3.85
CA ASN A 270 -17.98 60.93 -2.42
C ASN A 270 -17.38 59.68 -1.76
N LEU A 271 -17.89 58.50 -2.11
CA LEU A 271 -17.38 57.23 -1.60
C LEU A 271 -15.97 56.93 -2.13
N LEU A 272 -15.70 57.24 -3.41
CA LEU A 272 -14.34 57.14 -3.95
C LEU A 272 -13.37 58.10 -3.27
N ASP A 273 -13.77 59.35 -3.01
CA ASP A 273 -12.97 60.34 -2.28
C ASP A 273 -12.68 59.86 -0.84
N LYS A 274 -13.66 59.20 -0.18
CA LYS A 274 -13.46 58.53 1.11
C LYS A 274 -12.45 57.38 0.99
N PHE A 275 -12.59 56.53 -0.02
CA PHE A 275 -11.69 55.39 -0.22
C PHE A 275 -10.26 55.82 -0.58
N ARG A 276 -10.04 56.94 -1.29
CA ARG A 276 -8.70 57.48 -1.55
C ARG A 276 -7.95 57.89 -0.28
N LYS A 277 -8.67 58.21 0.81
CA LYS A 277 -8.04 58.50 2.11
C LYS A 277 -7.54 57.25 2.83
N ILE A 278 -7.97 56.06 2.41
CA ILE A 278 -7.49 54.79 2.96
C ILE A 278 -6.13 54.48 2.34
N GLN A 279 -5.07 54.51 3.16
CA GLN A 279 -3.69 54.35 2.71
C GLN A 279 -3.47 53.10 1.84
N LEU A 280 -4.06 51.96 2.23
CA LEU A 280 -3.93 50.69 1.50
C LEU A 280 -4.66 50.64 0.15
N LEU A 281 -5.56 51.58 -0.13
CA LEU A 281 -6.36 51.62 -1.36
C LEU A 281 -5.99 52.74 -2.30
N LYS A 282 -5.29 53.78 -1.84
CA LYS A 282 -4.99 54.97 -2.63
C LYS A 282 -4.50 54.64 -4.04
N ASP A 283 -3.41 53.89 -4.14
CA ASP A 283 -2.80 53.51 -5.43
C ASP A 283 -3.71 52.62 -6.29
N TYR A 284 -4.56 51.80 -5.64
CA TYR A 284 -5.53 50.97 -6.35
C TYR A 284 -6.64 51.82 -6.98
N ILE A 285 -7.20 52.76 -6.22
CA ILE A 285 -8.29 53.62 -6.68
C ILE A 285 -7.83 54.47 -7.85
N ASP A 286 -6.68 55.16 -7.71
CA ASP A 286 -6.15 56.05 -8.74
C ASP A 286 -5.92 55.30 -10.07
N ARG A 287 -5.25 54.14 -10.00
CA ARG A 287 -4.99 53.30 -11.19
C ARG A 287 -6.28 52.76 -11.81
N LYS A 288 -7.25 52.35 -10.99
CA LYS A 288 -8.46 51.70 -11.49
C LYS A 288 -9.45 52.69 -12.08
N GLU A 289 -9.51 53.90 -11.54
CA GLU A 289 -10.28 55.00 -12.08
C GLU A 289 -9.76 55.42 -13.46
N GLU A 290 -8.44 55.54 -13.63
CA GLU A 290 -7.81 55.82 -14.93
C GLU A 290 -8.12 54.72 -15.97
N GLU A 291 -8.01 53.43 -15.60
CA GLU A 291 -8.36 52.30 -16.48
C GLU A 291 -9.83 52.37 -16.94
N ILE A 292 -10.74 52.66 -15.99
CA ILE A 292 -12.17 52.73 -16.25
C ILE A 292 -12.51 53.93 -17.15
N GLN A 293 -11.90 55.09 -16.89
CA GLN A 293 -12.07 56.29 -17.70
C GLN A 293 -11.66 56.03 -19.15
N LYS A 294 -10.45 55.52 -19.37
CA LYS A 294 -9.95 55.17 -20.72
C LYS A 294 -10.87 54.19 -21.45
N TYR A 295 -11.39 53.18 -20.73
CA TYR A 295 -12.33 52.23 -21.31
C TYR A 295 -13.63 52.91 -21.76
N ASN A 296 -14.24 53.71 -20.88
CA ASN A 296 -15.53 54.36 -21.16
C ASN A 296 -15.39 55.39 -22.30
N GLU A 297 -14.31 56.16 -22.34
CA GLU A 297 -13.99 57.10 -23.43
C GLU A 297 -13.78 56.37 -24.77
N SER A 298 -13.02 55.26 -24.78
CA SER A 298 -12.77 54.48 -26.01
C SER A 298 -14.03 53.90 -26.65
N LYS A 299 -15.11 53.80 -25.87
CA LYS A 299 -16.41 53.28 -26.30
C LYS A 299 -17.48 54.37 -26.44
N ASN A 300 -17.11 55.64 -26.28
CA ASN A 300 -18.02 56.80 -26.30
C ASN A 300 -19.25 56.59 -25.40
N VAL A 301 -19.04 56.04 -24.21
CA VAL A 301 -20.12 55.70 -23.28
C VAL A 301 -20.62 56.97 -22.59
N ASP A 302 -21.94 57.17 -22.60
CA ASP A 302 -22.57 58.17 -21.75
C ASP A 302 -22.55 57.73 -20.28
N THR A 303 -21.75 58.44 -19.48
CA THR A 303 -21.56 58.17 -18.05
C THR A 303 -22.54 58.94 -17.16
N SER A 304 -23.52 59.66 -17.72
CA SER A 304 -24.60 60.28 -16.96
C SER A 304 -25.45 59.23 -16.21
N VAL A 305 -25.61 58.05 -16.81
CA VAL A 305 -26.36 56.91 -16.24
C VAL A 305 -25.39 55.88 -15.68
N PHE A 306 -25.68 55.35 -14.48
CA PHE A 306 -24.80 54.41 -13.79
C PHE A 306 -24.55 53.10 -14.55
N VAL A 307 -25.55 52.56 -15.24
CA VAL A 307 -25.48 51.23 -15.90
C VAL A 307 -24.65 51.22 -17.18
N ASN A 308 -24.52 52.35 -17.88
CA ASN A 308 -23.95 52.39 -19.23
C ASN A 308 -22.42 52.20 -19.23
N GLY A 309 -21.74 52.62 -18.17
CA GLY A 309 -20.27 52.59 -18.07
C GLY A 309 -19.74 51.61 -17.05
N ARG A 310 -18.47 51.23 -17.23
CA ARG A 310 -17.74 50.51 -16.18
C ARG A 310 -17.59 51.44 -14.98
N ARG A 311 -17.78 50.90 -13.78
CA ARG A 311 -17.66 51.61 -12.50
C ARG A 311 -17.13 50.67 -11.43
N LEU A 312 -16.57 51.27 -10.37
CA LEU A 312 -16.23 50.55 -9.15
C LEU A 312 -17.50 50.26 -8.33
N THR A 313 -17.49 49.14 -7.62
CA THR A 313 -18.52 48.78 -6.64
C THR A 313 -17.89 48.71 -5.26
N ASN A 314 -18.68 49.01 -4.23
CA ASN A 314 -18.18 48.98 -2.86
C ASN A 314 -17.67 47.59 -2.45
N ILE A 315 -18.39 46.51 -2.81
CA ILE A 315 -17.95 45.12 -2.59
C ILE A 315 -16.67 44.77 -3.35
N GLY A 316 -16.51 45.26 -4.58
CA GLY A 316 -15.31 45.05 -5.38
C GLY A 316 -14.11 45.72 -4.75
N THR A 317 -14.27 46.97 -4.31
CA THR A 317 -13.23 47.75 -3.64
C THR A 317 -12.89 47.18 -2.26
N PHE A 318 -13.87 46.73 -1.49
CA PHE A 318 -13.65 46.06 -0.20
C PHE A 318 -12.81 44.79 -0.36
N ARG A 319 -13.08 43.98 -1.41
CA ARG A 319 -12.25 42.80 -1.69
C ARG A 319 -10.80 43.16 -2.00
N GLU A 320 -10.54 44.25 -2.71
CA GLU A 320 -9.18 44.72 -2.96
C GLU A 320 -8.52 45.29 -1.70
N TYR A 321 -9.29 45.95 -0.84
CA TYR A 321 -8.82 46.35 0.50
C TYR A 321 -8.38 45.16 1.33
N LEU A 322 -9.21 44.10 1.42
CA LEU A 322 -8.88 42.88 2.16
C LEU A 322 -7.58 42.24 1.65
N LYS A 323 -7.37 42.23 0.32
CA LYS A 323 -6.11 41.75 -0.27
C LYS A 323 -4.93 42.61 0.18
N ALA A 324 -5.05 43.93 0.12
CA ALA A 324 -3.98 44.84 0.53
C ALA A 324 -3.68 44.73 2.03
N TYR A 325 -4.72 44.68 2.87
CA TYR A 325 -4.63 44.48 4.31
C TYR A 325 -3.93 43.17 4.66
N LEU A 326 -4.40 42.04 4.14
CA LEU A 326 -3.80 40.74 4.42
C LEU A 326 -2.37 40.61 3.86
N LYS A 327 -2.03 41.30 2.75
CA LYS A 327 -0.65 41.38 2.25
C LYS A 327 0.26 42.24 3.13
N SER A 328 -0.29 43.26 3.77
CA SER A 328 0.47 44.14 4.68
C SER A 328 0.83 43.45 6.00
N ARG A 329 0.07 42.44 6.43
CA ARG A 329 0.33 41.71 7.66
C ARG A 329 1.58 40.82 7.55
N GLU A 330 2.39 40.78 8.60
CA GLU A 330 3.62 39.98 8.66
C GLU A 330 3.35 38.50 9.02
N ASP A 331 2.24 38.25 9.72
CA ASP A 331 1.80 36.93 10.19
C ASP A 331 1.06 36.08 9.13
N ILE A 332 0.83 36.65 7.94
CA ILE A 332 0.29 35.95 6.78
C ILE A 332 1.42 35.55 5.83
N ASN A 333 1.46 34.26 5.50
CA ASN A 333 2.40 33.70 4.56
C ASN A 333 2.01 34.06 3.11
N LYS A 334 2.89 34.82 2.44
CA LYS A 334 2.70 35.32 1.07
C LYS A 334 3.24 34.36 -0.01
N GLY A 335 4.00 33.34 0.38
CA GLY A 335 4.54 32.32 -0.54
C GLY A 335 3.53 31.23 -0.90
N PHE A 336 2.48 31.06 -0.07
CA PHE A 336 1.38 30.14 -0.36
C PHE A 336 0.25 30.80 -1.14
N THR A 337 -0.71 29.98 -1.57
CA THR A 337 -1.92 30.44 -2.27
C THR A 337 -2.62 31.51 -1.45
N PHE A 338 -2.75 32.70 -2.04
CA PHE A 338 -3.38 33.86 -1.46
C PHE A 338 -4.57 34.26 -2.32
N LEU A 339 -5.79 34.04 -1.81
CA LEU A 339 -7.02 34.39 -2.52
C LEU A 339 -7.97 35.10 -1.55
N VAL A 340 -8.46 36.25 -2.00
CA VAL A 340 -9.68 36.85 -1.46
C VAL A 340 -10.65 36.91 -2.62
N ARG A 341 -11.71 36.10 -2.55
CA ARG A 341 -12.61 35.88 -3.69
C ARG A 341 -14.06 35.89 -3.27
N GLN A 342 -14.90 36.23 -4.23
CA GLN A 342 -16.35 36.14 -4.08
C GLN A 342 -16.79 34.75 -4.53
N LEU A 343 -17.59 34.07 -3.69
CA LEU A 343 -18.24 32.82 -4.04
C LEU A 343 -19.64 33.08 -4.60
N THR A 344 -20.28 32.03 -5.13
CA THR A 344 -21.66 32.10 -5.61
C THR A 344 -22.58 32.65 -4.50
N PRO A 345 -23.41 33.68 -4.80
CA PRO A 345 -24.37 34.18 -3.84
C PRO A 345 -25.35 33.08 -3.42
N GLY A 346 -25.70 33.05 -2.14
CA GLY A 346 -26.69 32.14 -1.58
C GLY A 346 -27.80 32.89 -0.84
N PRO A 347 -28.72 32.16 -0.18
CA PRO A 347 -29.77 32.77 0.64
C PRO A 347 -29.21 33.65 1.77
N SER A 348 -27.99 33.35 2.22
CA SER A 348 -27.27 34.10 3.25
C SER A 348 -26.42 35.25 2.71
N GLY A 349 -26.74 35.78 1.52
CA GLY A 349 -25.97 36.86 0.89
C GLY A 349 -24.79 36.37 0.04
N ILE A 350 -23.82 37.26 -0.20
CA ILE A 350 -22.63 37.00 -1.01
C ILE A 350 -21.45 36.63 -0.10
N PRO A 351 -20.91 35.40 -0.17
CA PRO A 351 -19.73 35.05 0.59
C PRO A 351 -18.47 35.65 -0.04
N ILE A 352 -17.70 36.39 0.76
CA ILE A 352 -16.32 36.75 0.47
C ILE A 352 -15.43 35.76 1.23
N GLU A 353 -14.85 34.81 0.50
CA GLU A 353 -13.94 33.81 1.06
C GLU A 353 -12.52 34.38 1.15
N ILE A 354 -11.97 34.29 2.36
CA ILE A 354 -10.58 34.56 2.66
C ILE A 354 -9.88 33.20 2.72
N TYR A 355 -9.00 32.97 1.74
CA TYR A 355 -8.19 31.77 1.62
C TYR A 355 -6.72 32.21 1.62
N VAL A 356 -6.12 32.16 2.80
CA VAL A 356 -4.70 32.51 3.03
C VAL A 356 -4.07 31.50 3.98
N PHE A 357 -2.80 31.67 4.26
CA PHE A 357 -2.09 30.83 5.22
C PHE A 357 -1.45 31.71 6.29
N ALA A 358 -1.60 31.36 7.55
CA ALA A 358 -0.77 31.91 8.61
C ALA A 358 0.66 31.40 8.42
N ASN A 359 1.65 32.21 8.82
CA ASN A 359 3.07 31.85 8.77
C ASN A 359 3.53 30.97 9.94
N THR A 360 2.59 30.43 10.72
CA THR A 360 2.83 29.55 11.85
C THR A 360 2.02 28.26 11.72
N THR A 361 2.50 27.23 12.41
CA THR A 361 1.84 25.93 12.58
C THR A 361 1.45 25.68 14.04
N GLU A 362 1.93 26.53 14.96
CA GLU A 362 1.57 26.49 16.38
C GLU A 362 0.10 26.84 16.55
N TRP A 363 -0.63 26.01 17.30
CA TRP A 363 -2.08 26.09 17.34
C TRP A 363 -2.56 27.41 17.97
N VAL A 364 -2.09 27.75 19.17
CA VAL A 364 -2.56 28.95 19.88
C VAL A 364 -2.32 30.19 19.04
N ARG A 365 -1.09 30.36 18.55
CA ARG A 365 -0.75 31.50 17.67
C ARG A 365 -1.56 31.53 16.37
N TYR A 366 -1.85 30.38 15.77
CA TYR A 366 -2.70 30.30 14.59
C TYR A 366 -4.13 30.81 14.86
N GLU A 367 -4.73 30.43 15.99
CA GLU A 367 -6.08 30.89 16.36
C GLU A 367 -6.10 32.39 16.68
N GLU A 368 -5.05 32.92 17.34
CA GLU A 368 -4.89 34.36 17.57
C GLU A 368 -4.83 35.15 16.26
N ILE A 369 -3.97 34.75 15.32
CA ILE A 369 -3.88 35.41 14.00
C ILE A 369 -5.24 35.38 13.30
N GLN A 370 -5.92 34.24 13.38
CA GLN A 370 -7.23 34.09 12.77
C GLN A 370 -8.28 34.97 13.44
N ALA A 371 -8.28 35.13 14.76
CA ALA A 371 -9.17 36.03 15.47
C ALA A 371 -8.89 37.49 15.08
N ASP A 372 -7.64 37.95 15.20
CA ASP A 372 -7.22 39.33 14.88
C ASP A 372 -7.59 39.74 13.45
N VAL A 373 -7.42 38.83 12.49
CA VAL A 373 -7.80 39.09 11.10
C VAL A 373 -9.29 39.36 11.00
N PHE A 374 -10.13 38.52 11.60
CA PHE A 374 -11.57 38.62 11.45
C PHE A 374 -12.17 39.75 12.31
N ASP A 375 -11.63 40.02 13.49
CA ASP A 375 -12.03 41.15 14.33
C ASP A 375 -11.88 42.48 13.59
N HIS A 376 -10.73 42.68 12.95
CA HIS A 376 -10.49 43.87 12.12
C HIS A 376 -11.46 43.94 10.94
N ILE A 377 -11.70 42.82 10.27
CA ILE A 377 -12.58 42.82 9.09
C ILE A 377 -14.03 43.11 9.48
N PHE A 378 -14.50 42.56 10.59
CA PHE A 378 -15.83 42.82 11.10
C PHE A 378 -16.03 44.29 11.50
N ALA A 379 -14.99 44.93 12.05
CA ALA A 379 -15.05 46.35 12.38
C ALA A 379 -15.01 47.27 11.16
N VAL A 380 -14.17 46.98 10.16
CA VAL A 380 -13.92 47.90 9.03
C VAL A 380 -14.95 47.79 7.91
N ILE A 381 -15.74 46.71 7.85
CA ILE A 381 -16.67 46.46 6.74
C ILE A 381 -17.70 47.60 6.54
N THR A 382 -18.13 48.25 7.63
CA THR A 382 -19.10 49.35 7.59
C THR A 382 -18.51 50.61 6.97
N GLU A 383 -17.18 50.78 6.99
CA GLU A 383 -16.51 51.91 6.32
C GLU A 383 -16.66 51.84 4.79
N PHE A 384 -16.91 50.65 4.26
CA PHE A 384 -17.21 50.39 2.85
C PHE A 384 -18.71 50.47 2.54
N GLU A 385 -19.53 50.86 3.51
CA GLU A 385 -21.00 50.87 3.41
C GLU A 385 -21.56 49.50 3.02
N LEU A 386 -20.88 48.44 3.49
CA LEU A 386 -21.30 47.06 3.36
C LEU A 386 -21.80 46.55 4.70
N ASN A 387 -22.82 45.71 4.66
CA ASN A 387 -23.35 45.05 5.84
C ASN A 387 -22.97 43.58 5.84
N ILE A 388 -22.59 43.06 7.00
CA ILE A 388 -22.49 41.61 7.20
C ILE A 388 -23.91 41.07 7.25
N PHE A 389 -24.13 40.00 6.50
CA PHE A 389 -25.36 39.27 6.54
C PHE A 389 -25.57 38.67 7.93
N GLN A 390 -26.68 39.04 8.55
CA GLN A 390 -27.22 38.43 9.75
C GLN A 390 -28.70 38.16 9.43
N ASN A 391 -29.24 37.00 9.82
CA ASN A 391 -30.69 36.76 9.65
C ASN A 391 -31.46 37.81 10.50
N PRO A 392 -32.59 38.41 10.08
CA PRO A 392 -33.62 37.81 9.23
C PRO A 392 -33.95 38.61 7.97
N THR A 393 -33.42 38.12 6.86
CA THR A 393 -33.67 38.55 5.47
C THR A 393 -35.09 38.85 5.13
N GLY A 394 -35.25 39.71 4.14
CA GLY A 394 -36.47 40.48 3.90
C GLY A 394 -36.22 41.96 4.14
N LYS A 395 -34.93 42.41 4.20
CA LYS A 395 -34.43 43.65 4.85
C LYS A 395 -35.44 44.54 5.47
N ASP A 396 -35.86 44.14 6.65
CA ASP A 396 -35.75 42.76 7.20
C ASP A 396 -37.15 42.45 7.68
N PHE A 397 -37.83 41.71 6.80
CA PHE A 397 -39.24 41.52 6.44
C PHE A 397 -40.21 42.65 6.13
N ARG A 398 -39.76 43.91 5.94
CA ARG A 398 -40.48 45.20 6.17
C ARG A 398 -39.50 45.93 7.15
N ALA A 399 -39.27 47.23 7.12
CA ALA A 399 -38.86 47.88 8.38
C ALA A 399 -40.17 47.94 9.18
N LEU A 400 -40.50 46.79 9.79
CA LEU A 400 -41.76 46.07 9.57
C LEU A 400 -43.05 46.82 10.01
N GLY A 401 -43.48 47.86 9.29
CA GLY A 401 -44.82 48.45 9.34
C GLY A 401 -44.89 49.96 9.58
N GLU A 402 -43.80 50.70 9.44
CA GLU A 402 -43.80 52.16 9.61
C GLU A 402 -44.66 52.92 8.56
N ARG A 403 -45.53 53.82 9.03
CA ARG A 403 -45.66 55.21 8.53
C ARG A 403 -45.09 56.13 9.62
N PRO A 404 -43.99 56.86 9.35
CA PRO A 404 -43.60 58.02 10.13
C PRO A 404 -43.95 59.30 9.34
N ASP A 405 -44.67 60.22 9.99
CA ASP A 405 -45.24 61.47 9.41
C ASP A 405 -44.25 62.36 8.65
#